data_AF-A0A7J2LMN1-F1
#
_entry.id   AF-A0A7J2LMN1-F1
#
_cell.length_a   1.000
_cell.length_b   1.000
_cell.length_c   1.000
_cell.angle_alpha   90.00
_cell.angle_beta   90.00
_cell.angle_gamma   90.00
#
_symmetry.space_group_name_H-M   'P 1'
#
loop_
_entity.id
_entity.type
_entity.pdbx_description
1 polymer ?
#
loop_
_entity_poly.entity_id
_entity_poly.type
_entity_poly.pdbx_seq_one_letter_code
_entity_poly.pdbx_strand_id
1 'polypeptide(L)'
;GRLVDKGFCEEMLRQVEGSTLENVKSTTKLIVRLIDEADAPLTYYVSDEVCERLKVPIPPINDIVSELNFRGYLSTRTHFHDRGFKTEASSETVLEVIKKVVEEKKV
;
A
#
# COMPACT_ATOMS: atom_id res chain seq x y z
N GLY A 1 0.84 4.12 -19.16
CA GLY A 1 0.32 2.74 -19.31
C GLY A 1 0.05 2.15 -17.95
N ARG A 2 -0.74 1.07 -17.85
CA ARG A 2 -0.92 0.31 -16.60
C ARG A 2 0.32 -0.55 -16.35
N LEU A 3 0.79 -0.60 -15.09
CA LEU A 3 1.94 -1.43 -14.70
C LEU A 3 1.53 -2.86 -14.32
N VAL A 4 0.28 -3.05 -13.93
CA VAL A 4 -0.27 -4.33 -13.52
C VAL A 4 -1.53 -4.61 -14.33
N ASP A 5 -1.62 -5.83 -14.86
CA ASP A 5 -2.85 -6.37 -15.43
C ASP A 5 -3.51 -7.29 -14.40
N LYS A 6 -4.67 -6.86 -13.89
CA LYS A 6 -5.38 -7.57 -12.82
C LYS A 6 -5.78 -8.99 -13.23
N GLY A 7 -6.28 -9.16 -14.45
CA GLY A 7 -6.74 -10.47 -14.95
C GLY A 7 -5.58 -11.46 -15.07
N PHE A 8 -4.43 -10.99 -15.57
CA PHE A 8 -3.21 -11.79 -15.62
C PHE A 8 -2.73 -12.18 -14.22
N CYS A 9 -2.72 -11.26 -13.27
CA CYS A 9 -2.31 -11.56 -11.89
C CYS A 9 -3.27 -12.55 -11.19
N GLU A 10 -4.57 -12.45 -11.42
CA GLU A 10 -5.56 -13.41 -10.91
C GLU A 10 -5.34 -14.82 -11.50
N GLU A 11 -4.97 -14.92 -12.78
CA GLU A 11 -4.62 -16.19 -13.41
C GLU A 11 -3.33 -16.78 -12.82
N MET A 12 -2.29 -15.95 -12.63
CA MET A 12 -1.05 -16.37 -11.96
C MET A 12 -1.31 -16.90 -10.55
N LEU A 13 -2.20 -16.25 -9.79
CA LEU A 13 -2.55 -16.68 -8.43
C LEU A 13 -3.09 -18.12 -8.42
N ARG A 14 -4.02 -18.44 -9.33
CA ARG A 14 -4.61 -19.79 -9.46
C ARG A 14 -3.57 -20.85 -9.79
N GLN A 15 -2.59 -20.52 -10.64
CA GLN A 15 -1.52 -21.45 -10.99
C GLN A 15 -0.57 -21.71 -9.83
N VAL A 16 -0.25 -20.67 -9.03
CA VAL A 16 0.65 -20.79 -7.89
C VAL A 16 0.05 -21.63 -6.76
N GLU A 17 -1.25 -21.50 -6.48
CA GLU A 17 -1.95 -22.27 -5.44
C GLU A 17 -1.94 -23.79 -5.68
N GLY A 18 -1.87 -24.23 -6.93
CA GLY A 18 -1.77 -25.65 -7.31
C GLY A 18 -0.34 -26.15 -7.56
N SER A 19 0.68 -25.31 -7.35
CA SER A 19 2.07 -25.61 -7.73
C SER A 19 2.90 -26.21 -6.61
N THR A 20 4.01 -26.88 -6.98
CA THR A 20 5.03 -27.39 -6.04
C THR A 20 6.17 -26.39 -5.82
N LEU A 21 5.94 -25.09 -6.01
CA LEU A 21 6.98 -24.08 -5.80
C LEU A 21 7.42 -24.10 -4.33
N GLU A 22 8.73 -23.98 -4.08
CA GLU A 22 9.24 -23.90 -2.69
C GLU A 22 8.71 -22.65 -1.95
N ASN A 23 8.44 -21.59 -2.71
CA ASN A 23 8.09 -20.26 -2.21
C ASN A 23 6.62 -19.87 -2.42
N VAL A 24 5.69 -20.84 -2.58
CA VAL A 24 4.25 -20.57 -2.82
C VAL A 24 3.72 -19.45 -1.91
N LYS A 25 3.99 -19.51 -0.61
CA LYS A 25 3.47 -18.51 0.35
C LYS A 25 3.92 -17.07 0.08
N SER A 26 5.20 -16.85 -0.26
CA SER A 26 5.71 -15.50 -0.53
C SER A 26 5.28 -15.02 -1.92
N THR A 27 5.26 -15.92 -2.90
CA THR A 27 4.75 -15.64 -4.26
C THR A 27 3.26 -15.26 -4.24
N THR A 28 2.42 -16.03 -3.54
CA THR A 28 0.99 -15.72 -3.34
C THR A 28 0.82 -14.33 -2.71
N LYS A 29 1.56 -14.02 -1.65
CA LYS A 29 1.49 -12.69 -1.00
C LYS A 29 1.86 -11.55 -1.94
N LEU A 30 2.87 -11.74 -2.79
CA LEU A 30 3.27 -10.75 -3.78
C LEU A 30 2.17 -10.54 -4.83
N ILE A 31 1.62 -11.63 -5.38
CA ILE A 31 0.57 -11.55 -6.41
C ILE A 31 -0.68 -10.88 -5.86
N VAL A 32 -1.12 -11.23 -4.64
CA VAL A 32 -2.25 -10.56 -3.98
C VAL A 32 -1.99 -9.05 -3.85
N ARG A 33 -0.78 -8.65 -3.45
CA ARG A 33 -0.42 -7.22 -3.38
C ARG A 33 -0.47 -6.54 -4.75
N LEU A 34 -0.05 -7.21 -5.81
CA LEU A 34 -0.14 -6.67 -7.17
C LEU A 34 -1.60 -6.49 -7.62
N ILE A 35 -2.47 -7.45 -7.30
CA ILE A 35 -3.92 -7.35 -7.58
C ILE A 35 -4.52 -6.13 -6.88
N ASP A 36 -4.19 -5.92 -5.60
CA ASP A 36 -4.64 -4.74 -4.85
C ASP A 36 -4.07 -3.43 -5.44
N GLU A 37 -2.83 -3.47 -5.95
CA GLU A 37 -2.15 -2.32 -6.55
C GLU A 37 -2.64 -1.99 -7.97
N ALA A 38 -3.31 -2.93 -8.64
CA ALA A 38 -3.67 -2.79 -10.06
C ALA A 38 -4.60 -1.62 -10.36
N ASP A 39 -5.49 -1.32 -9.40
CA ASP A 39 -6.46 -0.23 -9.49
C ASP A 39 -5.91 1.07 -8.84
N ALA A 40 -4.74 1.01 -8.19
CA ALA A 40 -4.16 2.14 -7.49
C ALA A 40 -3.37 3.09 -8.43
N PRO A 41 -3.19 4.36 -8.05
CA PRO A 41 -2.42 5.32 -8.85
C PRO A 41 -0.98 4.87 -9.16
N LEU A 42 -0.40 5.42 -10.23
CA LEU A 42 0.96 5.07 -10.65
C LEU A 42 2.02 5.51 -9.64
N THR A 43 1.84 6.67 -9.02
CA THR A 43 2.76 7.25 -8.05
C THR A 43 2.47 6.76 -6.64
N TYR A 44 3.51 6.67 -5.82
CA TYR A 44 3.42 6.24 -4.42
C TYR A 44 4.10 7.26 -3.50
N TYR A 45 3.71 7.24 -2.23
CA TYR A 45 4.36 7.96 -1.14
C TYR A 45 5.19 6.99 -0.31
N VAL A 46 6.32 7.46 0.23
CA VAL A 46 7.10 6.73 1.23
C VAL A 46 6.83 7.38 2.59
N SER A 47 6.29 6.62 3.55
CA SER A 47 5.91 7.17 4.86
C SER A 47 7.07 7.88 5.56
N ASP A 48 8.28 7.34 5.41
CA ASP A 48 9.48 7.82 6.12
C ASP A 48 9.89 9.21 5.63
N GLU A 49 9.97 9.39 4.32
CA GLU A 49 10.32 10.67 3.70
C GLU A 49 9.28 11.74 4.04
N VAL A 50 7.99 11.37 4.06
CA VAL A 50 6.91 12.29 4.41
C VAL A 50 6.99 12.67 5.89
N CYS A 51 7.21 11.71 6.79
CA CYS A 51 7.32 11.96 8.22
C CYS A 51 8.58 12.77 8.58
N GLU A 52 9.70 12.52 7.91
CA GLU A 52 10.94 13.29 8.08
C GLU A 52 10.74 14.76 7.71
N ARG A 53 10.09 15.03 6.57
CA ARG A 53 9.73 16.40 6.15
C ARG A 53 8.76 17.06 7.13
N LEU A 54 7.85 16.30 7.72
CA LEU A 54 6.89 16.77 8.73
C LEU A 54 7.46 16.87 10.15
N LYS A 55 8.67 16.35 10.40
CA LYS A 55 9.30 16.23 11.74
C LYS A 55 8.40 15.51 12.75
N VAL A 56 7.72 14.45 12.32
CA VAL A 56 6.86 13.61 13.16
C VAL A 56 7.42 12.19 13.27
N PRO A 57 7.15 11.46 14.37
CA PRO A 57 7.49 10.05 14.45
C PRO A 57 6.76 9.27 13.35
N ILE A 58 7.38 8.19 12.87
CA ILE A 58 6.85 7.39 11.76
C ILE A 58 5.80 6.42 12.30
N PRO A 59 4.50 6.58 11.99
CA PRO A 59 3.49 5.62 12.41
C PRO A 59 3.57 4.34 11.54
N PRO A 60 2.95 3.23 11.96
CA PRO A 60 2.81 2.05 11.11
C PRO A 60 2.05 2.36 9.82
N ILE A 61 2.60 1.91 8.68
CA ILE A 61 2.00 2.15 7.35
C ILE A 61 0.57 1.61 7.24
N ASN A 62 0.27 0.49 7.91
CA ASN A 62 -1.07 -0.09 7.89
C ASN A 62 -2.11 0.86 8.51
N ASP A 63 -1.73 1.67 9.50
CA ASP A 63 -2.64 2.62 10.14
C ASP A 63 -2.94 3.79 9.20
N ILE A 64 -1.91 4.30 8.49
CA ILE A 64 -2.08 5.33 7.44
C ILE A 64 -3.02 4.84 6.34
N VAL A 65 -2.76 3.64 5.80
CA VAL A 65 -3.55 3.05 4.72
C VAL A 65 -4.98 2.78 5.19
N SER A 66 -5.17 2.31 6.42
CA SER A 66 -6.50 2.02 6.97
C SER A 66 -7.30 3.30 7.18
N GLU A 67 -6.69 4.36 7.70
CA GLU A 67 -7.35 5.66 7.86
C GLU A 67 -7.72 6.29 6.51
N LEU A 68 -6.86 6.17 5.49
CA LEU A 68 -7.19 6.64 4.14
C LEU A 68 -8.38 5.86 3.54
N ASN A 69 -8.37 4.53 3.66
CA ASN A 69 -9.47 3.69 3.20
C ASN A 69 -10.77 3.97 3.99
N PHE A 70 -10.67 4.22 5.31
CA PHE A 70 -11.80 4.61 6.14
C PHE A 70 -12.43 5.94 5.68
N ARG A 71 -11.62 6.87 5.17
CA ARG A 71 -12.08 8.12 4.56
C ARG A 71 -12.59 7.97 3.12
N GLY A 72 -12.59 6.76 2.57
CA GLY A 72 -13.09 6.46 1.23
C GLY A 72 -12.08 6.66 0.10
N TYR A 73 -10.79 6.87 0.41
CA TYR A 73 -9.75 6.97 -0.60
C TYR A 73 -9.17 5.59 -0.89
N LEU A 74 -9.19 5.16 -2.16
CA LEU A 74 -8.53 3.93 -2.58
C LEU A 74 -7.05 4.00 -2.23
N SER A 75 -6.63 3.18 -1.26
CA SER A 75 -5.26 3.22 -0.73
C SER A 75 -4.72 1.83 -0.49
N THR A 76 -3.53 1.56 -1.02
CA THR A 76 -2.91 0.24 -0.97
C THR A 76 -1.41 0.35 -0.71
N ARG A 77 -0.83 -0.70 -0.13
CA ARG A 77 0.63 -0.80 -0.03
C ARG A 77 1.19 -1.14 -1.41
N THR A 78 2.36 -0.60 -1.74
CA THR A 78 3.02 -0.93 -3.00
C THR A 78 4.08 -2.01 -2.82
N HIS A 79 4.30 -2.83 -3.86
CA HIS A 79 5.43 -3.74 -3.92
C HIS A 79 6.78 -3.02 -4.12
N PHE A 80 6.78 -1.75 -4.55
CA PHE A 80 8.01 -1.00 -4.82
C PHE A 80 8.81 -0.64 -3.57
N HIS A 81 8.16 -0.50 -2.42
CA HIS A 81 8.82 -0.08 -1.19
C HIS A 81 8.08 -0.62 0.03
N ASP A 82 8.81 -1.16 1.01
CA ASP A 82 8.21 -1.77 2.22
C ASP A 82 7.34 -0.81 3.01
N ARG A 83 7.74 0.47 3.01
CA ARG A 83 7.05 1.61 3.63
C ARG A 83 6.38 2.53 2.60
N GLY A 84 6.12 2.01 1.41
CA GLY A 84 5.43 2.71 0.34
C GLY A 84 3.93 2.41 0.31
N PHE A 85 3.13 3.43 0.03
CA PHE A 85 1.70 3.28 -0.24
C PHE A 85 1.26 4.15 -1.42
N LYS A 86 0.25 3.69 -2.14
CA LYS A 86 -0.44 4.41 -3.21
C LYS A 86 -1.79 4.86 -2.69
N THR A 87 -2.24 6.03 -3.11
CA THR A 87 -3.54 6.57 -2.72
C THR A 87 -4.05 7.54 -3.76
N GLU A 88 -5.38 7.58 -3.95
CA GLU A 88 -6.07 8.63 -4.70
C GLU A 88 -6.24 9.93 -3.91
N ALA A 89 -5.90 9.92 -2.61
CA ALA A 89 -5.95 11.11 -1.78
C ALA A 89 -4.96 12.19 -2.26
N SER A 90 -5.36 13.45 -2.10
CA SER A 90 -4.46 14.57 -2.36
C SER A 90 -3.27 14.56 -1.39
N SER A 91 -2.15 15.19 -1.79
CA SER A 91 -0.99 15.35 -0.91
C SER A 91 -1.37 16.01 0.42
N GLU A 92 -2.26 16.99 0.43
CA GLU A 92 -2.72 17.66 1.65
C GLU A 92 -3.43 16.68 2.59
N THR A 93 -4.36 15.89 2.05
CA THR A 93 -5.08 14.85 2.80
C THR A 93 -4.13 13.80 3.38
N VAL A 94 -3.10 13.40 2.63
CA VAL A 94 -2.08 12.46 3.12
C VAL A 94 -1.35 13.02 4.34
N LEU A 95 -0.94 14.30 4.30
CA LEU A 95 -0.25 14.94 5.42
C LEU A 95 -1.17 15.05 6.66
N GLU A 96 -2.45 15.37 6.46
CA GLU A 96 -3.44 15.40 7.54
C GLU A 96 -3.65 14.04 8.20
N VAL A 97 -3.80 12.98 7.39
CA VAL A 97 -3.96 11.61 7.89
C VAL A 97 -2.74 11.20 8.71
N ILE A 98 -1.53 11.45 8.20
CA ILE A 98 -0.29 11.09 8.92
C ILE A 98 -0.23 11.82 10.27
N LYS A 99 -0.56 13.11 10.32
CA LYS A 99 -0.59 13.88 11.59
C LYS A 99 -1.61 13.29 12.57
N LYS A 100 -2.83 13.01 12.11
CA LYS A 100 -3.89 12.42 12.94
C LYS A 100 -3.44 11.08 13.54
N VAL A 101 -2.94 10.16 12.71
CA VAL A 101 -2.49 8.84 13.16
C VAL A 101 -1.35 8.95 14.17
N VAL A 102 -0.46 9.93 14.00
CA VAL A 102 0.62 10.20 14.96
C VAL A 102 0.09 10.72 16.29
N GLU A 103 -0.90 11.61 16.28
CA GLU A 103 -1.52 12.17 17.49
C GLU A 103 -2.27 11.11 18.29
N GLU A 104 -3.03 10.24 17.61
CA GLU A 104 -3.78 9.14 18.24
C GLU A 104 -2.87 8.13 18.95
N LYS A 105 -1.61 7.99 18.52
CA LYS A 105 -0.62 7.11 19.16
C LYS A 105 0.18 7.75 20.29
N LYS A 106 0.07 9.05 20.49
CA LYS A 106 0.70 9.74 21.64
C LYS A 106 -0.15 9.66 22.91
N VAL A 107 -1.42 9.28 22.77
CA VAL A 107 -2.40 9.05 23.86
C VAL A 107 -2.27 7.61 24.34
#